data_AF-B1ICM1-F1
#
_entry.id   AF-B1ICM1-F1
#
_cell.length_a   1.000
_cell.length_b   1.000
_cell.length_c   1.000
_cell.angle_alpha   90.00
_cell.angle_beta   90.00
_cell.angle_gamma   90.00
#
_symmetry.space_group_name_H-M   'P 1'
#
loop_
_entity.id
_entity.type
_entity.pdbx_description
1 polymer ?
#
loop_
_entity_poly.entity_id
_entity_poly.type
_entity_poly.pdbx_seq_one_letter_code
_entity_poly.pdbx_strand_id
1 'polypeptide(L)'
;MKNRFYYYQLLDEREDQLFNKAGSESFYICIALSLLSYIISVLAPSLFNSNMLLIVIIIGTFYFFNRARYLGVTYYSRFHFTILGCFFLTLAITALLMLQNYQFNIEIYQHNPLNFKYLSAWVITYVIYLPWVFIGNLGLKSYGEWAQKKFEQDMDELESGE
;
A
#
# COMPACT_ATOMS: atom_id res chain seq x y z
N MET A 1 6.38 28.90 -29.41
CA MET A 1 5.26 28.09 -28.89
C MET A 1 5.84 26.86 -28.22
N LYS A 2 5.69 26.72 -26.90
CA LYS A 2 6.10 25.51 -26.18
C LYS A 2 5.10 24.41 -26.56
N ASN A 3 5.57 23.24 -26.99
CA ASN A 3 4.67 22.16 -27.35
C ASN A 3 4.08 21.58 -26.05
N ARG A 4 2.85 21.98 -25.70
CA ARG A 4 2.21 21.68 -24.39
C ARG A 4 2.29 20.20 -24.03
N PHE A 5 2.13 19.32 -25.00
CA PHE A 5 2.21 17.87 -24.82
C PHE A 5 3.56 17.41 -24.23
N TYR A 6 4.68 17.91 -24.77
CA TYR A 6 6.01 17.58 -24.25
C TYR A 6 6.26 18.17 -22.85
N TYR A 7 5.67 19.32 -22.55
CA TYR A 7 5.84 19.96 -21.24
C TYR A 7 5.10 19.20 -20.13
N TYR A 8 3.87 18.75 -20.38
CA TYR A 8 3.13 17.93 -19.43
C TYR A 8 3.76 16.55 -19.24
N GLN A 9 4.27 15.91 -20.30
CA GLN A 9 5.01 14.64 -20.16
C GLN A 9 6.25 14.77 -19.28
N LEU A 10 7.02 15.85 -19.43
CA LEU A 10 8.21 16.11 -18.60
C LEU A 10 7.85 16.39 -17.12
N LEU A 11 6.70 17.00 -16.86
CA LEU A 11 6.20 17.22 -15.51
C LEU A 11 5.79 15.90 -14.86
N ASP A 12 5.04 15.07 -15.58
CA ASP A 12 4.58 13.76 -15.11
C ASP A 12 5.79 12.84 -14.79
N GLU A 13 6.80 12.78 -15.67
CA GLU A 13 7.99 11.95 -15.44
C GLU A 13 8.87 12.43 -14.27
N ARG A 14 8.91 13.75 -14.00
CA ARG A 14 9.55 14.25 -12.77
C ARG A 14 8.78 13.86 -11.52
N GLU A 15 7.45 13.89 -11.60
CA GLU A 15 6.59 13.50 -10.49
C GLU A 15 6.75 12.01 -10.15
N ASP A 16 6.88 11.12 -11.15
CA ASP A 16 7.26 9.71 -10.98
C ASP A 16 8.55 9.55 -10.18
N GLN A 17 9.59 10.28 -10.59
CA GLN A 17 10.91 10.16 -9.99
C GLN A 17 10.88 10.62 -8.53
N LEU A 18 10.17 11.71 -8.23
CA LEU A 18 10.03 12.23 -6.87
C LEU A 18 9.17 11.28 -6.00
N PHE A 19 8.13 10.69 -6.56
CA PHE A 19 7.31 9.68 -5.90
C PHE A 19 8.15 8.44 -5.54
N ASN A 20 8.88 7.88 -6.50
CA ASN A 20 9.75 6.72 -6.30
C ASN A 20 10.88 7.03 -5.31
N LYS A 21 11.38 8.26 -5.29
CA LYS A 21 12.35 8.71 -4.28
C LYS A 21 11.73 8.71 -2.87
N ALA A 22 10.58 9.35 -2.68
CA ALA A 22 9.88 9.36 -1.40
C ALA A 22 9.55 7.94 -0.93
N GLY A 23 9.11 7.09 -1.85
CA GLY A 23 8.81 5.68 -1.60
C GLY A 23 10.04 4.89 -1.17
N SER A 24 11.16 5.04 -1.88
CA SER A 24 12.40 4.33 -1.55
C SER A 24 12.99 4.78 -0.21
N GLU A 25 13.02 6.09 0.08
CA GLU A 25 13.47 6.62 1.39
C GLU A 25 12.61 6.05 2.54
N SER A 26 11.28 6.00 2.35
CA SER A 26 10.35 5.44 3.35
C SER A 26 10.55 3.94 3.53
N PHE A 27 10.78 3.21 2.44
CA PHE A 27 11.03 1.78 2.47
C PHE A 27 12.34 1.43 3.19
N TYR A 28 13.41 2.20 2.98
CA TYR A 28 14.67 2.03 3.71
C TYR A 28 14.49 2.23 5.22
N ILE A 29 13.70 3.22 5.64
CA ILE A 29 13.37 3.44 7.04
C ILE A 29 12.60 2.25 7.62
N CYS A 30 11.58 1.76 6.90
CA CYS A 30 10.82 0.57 7.31
C CYS A 30 11.72 -0.66 7.48
N ILE A 31 12.61 -0.92 6.53
CA ILE A 31 13.55 -2.05 6.61
C ILE A 31 14.50 -1.88 7.79
N ALA A 32 15.12 -0.71 7.95
CA ALA A 32 16.07 -0.46 9.01
C ALA A 32 15.43 -0.66 10.40
N LEU A 33 14.23 -0.12 10.60
CA LEU A 33 13.48 -0.29 11.84
C LEU A 33 13.02 -1.74 12.04
N SER A 34 12.61 -2.45 10.99
CA SER A 34 12.22 -3.86 11.09
C SER A 34 13.40 -4.76 11.46
N LEU A 35 14.58 -4.51 10.88
CA LEU A 35 15.81 -5.20 11.24
C LEU A 35 16.21 -4.89 12.69
N LEU A 36 16.07 -3.65 13.13
CA LEU A 36 16.31 -3.27 14.53
C LEU A 36 15.34 -4.00 15.47
N SER A 37 14.04 -4.05 15.15
CA SER A 37 13.04 -4.80 15.91
C SER A 37 13.39 -6.30 15.97
N TYR A 38 13.88 -6.88 14.88
CA TYR A 38 14.34 -8.26 14.86
C TYR A 38 15.55 -8.47 15.78
N ILE A 39 16.57 -7.60 15.71
CA ILE A 39 17.74 -7.67 16.60
C ILE A 39 17.31 -7.61 18.08
N ILE A 40 16.39 -6.70 18.42
CA ILE A 40 15.82 -6.60 19.78
C ILE A 40 15.12 -7.89 20.17
N SER A 41 14.35 -8.50 19.27
CA SER A 41 13.65 -9.77 19.56
C SER A 41 14.61 -10.92 19.92
N VAL A 42 15.81 -10.93 19.34
CA VAL A 42 16.82 -11.97 19.59
C VAL A 42 17.69 -11.66 20.81
N LEU A 43 18.16 -10.42 20.95
CA LEU A 43 19.12 -10.03 21.98
C LEU A 43 18.48 -9.60 23.31
N ALA A 44 17.28 -9.04 23.26
CA ALA A 44 16.57 -8.52 24.42
C ALA A 44 15.05 -8.81 24.31
N PRO A 45 14.65 -10.10 24.35
CA PRO A 45 13.26 -10.51 24.14
C PRO A 45 12.28 -9.90 25.14
N SER A 46 12.74 -9.51 26.34
CA SER A 46 11.91 -8.80 27.34
C SER A 46 11.49 -7.39 26.91
N LEU A 47 12.18 -6.78 25.95
CA LEU A 47 11.86 -5.46 25.38
C LEU A 47 11.02 -5.55 24.11
N PHE A 48 10.86 -6.75 23.54
CA PHE A 48 10.13 -6.95 22.30
C PHE A 48 8.62 -6.92 22.55
N ASN A 49 7.89 -6.21 21.69
CA ASN A 49 6.44 -6.13 21.73
C ASN A 49 5.88 -6.52 20.36
N SER A 50 4.83 -7.36 20.34
CA SER A 50 4.17 -7.81 19.10
C SER A 50 3.66 -6.65 18.22
N ASN A 51 3.40 -5.48 18.82
CA ASN A 51 2.97 -4.28 18.10
C ASN A 51 4.13 -3.50 17.45
N MET A 52 5.39 -3.88 17.67
CA MET A 52 6.55 -3.16 17.11
C MET A 52 6.49 -3.09 15.58
N LEU A 53 6.11 -4.18 14.90
CA LEU A 53 5.98 -4.18 13.44
C LEU A 53 4.92 -3.18 12.97
N LEU A 54 3.80 -3.10 13.69
CA LEU A 54 2.73 -2.14 13.41
C LEU A 54 3.22 -0.70 13.60
N ILE A 55 3.97 -0.44 14.68
CA ILE A 55 4.58 0.87 14.94
C ILE A 55 5.54 1.26 13.81
N VAL A 56 6.36 0.34 13.32
CA VAL A 56 7.27 0.57 12.18
C VAL A 56 6.49 0.95 10.92
N ILE A 57 5.41 0.23 10.61
CA ILE A 57 4.55 0.53 9.45
C ILE A 57 3.93 1.93 9.59
N ILE A 58 3.45 2.32 10.78
CA ILE A 58 2.91 3.65 11.03
C ILE A 58 3.97 4.73 10.79
N ILE A 59 5.17 4.56 11.37
CA ILE A 59 6.27 5.54 11.23
C ILE A 59 6.66 5.70 9.75
N GLY A 60 6.86 4.60 9.03
CA GLY A 60 7.21 4.63 7.61
C GLY A 60 6.12 5.27 6.74
N THR A 61 4.86 4.97 7.03
CA THR A 61 3.70 5.58 6.32
C THR A 61 3.63 7.08 6.57
N PHE A 62 3.81 7.52 7.82
CA PHE A 62 3.77 8.94 8.16
C PHE A 62 4.96 9.68 7.54
N TYR A 63 6.15 9.08 7.54
CA TYR A 63 7.32 9.62 6.86
C TYR A 63 7.06 9.77 5.36
N PHE A 64 6.50 8.74 4.70
CA PHE A 64 6.17 8.78 3.28
C PHE A 64 5.26 9.96 2.94
N PHE A 65 4.14 10.12 3.65
CA PHE A 65 3.21 11.21 3.36
C PHE A 65 3.85 12.58 3.59
N ASN A 66 4.59 12.79 4.68
CA ASN A 66 5.27 14.07 4.93
C ASN A 66 6.34 14.35 3.87
N ARG A 67 7.12 13.34 3.50
CA ARG A 67 8.18 13.47 2.51
C ARG A 67 7.62 13.78 1.13
N ALA A 68 6.58 13.07 0.74
CA ALA A 68 5.94 13.27 -0.54
C ALA A 68 5.23 14.65 -0.60
N ARG A 69 4.72 15.17 0.54
CA ARG A 69 4.22 16.57 0.66
C ARG A 69 5.32 17.59 0.52
N TYR A 70 6.46 17.37 1.17
CA TYR A 70 7.61 18.25 1.06
C TYR A 70 8.16 18.34 -0.38
N LEU A 71 8.11 17.23 -1.12
CA LEU A 71 8.56 17.18 -2.52
C LEU A 71 7.52 17.71 -3.51
N GLY A 72 6.32 18.13 -3.07
CA GLY A 72 5.27 18.67 -3.94
C GLY A 72 4.63 17.65 -4.87
N VAL A 73 4.79 16.35 -4.59
CA VAL A 73 4.20 15.27 -5.39
C VAL A 73 2.72 15.12 -5.02
N THR A 74 1.87 14.79 -5.98
CA THR A 74 0.46 14.51 -5.78
C THR A 74 0.22 13.00 -5.85
N TYR A 75 0.07 12.35 -4.69
CA TYR A 75 0.07 10.89 -4.59
C TYR A 75 -1.24 10.26 -5.07
N TYR A 76 -2.32 11.04 -5.09
CA TYR A 76 -3.68 10.52 -5.14
C TYR A 76 -4.10 9.96 -6.51
N SER A 77 -3.50 10.42 -7.61
CA SER A 77 -3.86 9.91 -8.95
C SER A 77 -3.44 8.46 -9.18
N ARG A 78 -2.47 7.96 -8.39
CA ARG A 78 -1.78 6.70 -8.66
C ARG A 78 -2.01 5.61 -7.62
N PHE A 79 -2.86 5.86 -6.63
CA PHE A 79 -3.17 4.91 -5.56
C PHE A 79 -4.15 3.80 -6.00
N HIS A 80 -3.98 3.22 -7.18
CA HIS A 80 -4.76 2.07 -7.62
C HIS A 80 -3.85 0.90 -7.99
N PHE A 81 -4.31 -0.31 -7.70
CA PHE A 81 -3.65 -1.55 -8.05
C PHE A 81 -3.98 -1.96 -9.48
N THR A 82 -3.02 -2.63 -10.12
CA THR A 82 -3.28 -3.41 -11.34
C THR A 82 -4.19 -4.60 -11.01
N ILE A 83 -4.78 -5.23 -12.03
CA ILE A 83 -5.59 -6.45 -11.86
C ILE A 83 -4.82 -7.52 -11.08
N LEU A 84 -3.55 -7.72 -11.45
CA LEU A 84 -2.64 -8.64 -10.76
C LEU A 84 -2.34 -8.19 -9.33
N GLY A 85 -2.17 -6.88 -9.11
CA GLY A 85 -2.07 -6.30 -7.77
C GLY A 85 -3.30 -6.58 -6.89
N CYS A 86 -4.51 -6.51 -7.44
CA CYS A 86 -5.75 -6.86 -6.72
C CYS A 86 -5.77 -8.34 -6.31
N PHE A 87 -5.35 -9.25 -7.19
CA PHE A 87 -5.25 -10.67 -6.86
C PHE A 87 -4.24 -10.93 -5.74
N PHE A 88 -3.06 -10.29 -5.78
CA PHE A 88 -2.04 -10.41 -4.73
C PHE A 88 -2.47 -9.77 -3.41
N LEU A 89 -3.11 -8.60 -3.43
CA LEU A 89 -3.63 -7.95 -2.23
C LEU A 89 -4.71 -8.82 -1.58
N THR A 90 -5.62 -9.37 -2.38
CA THR A 90 -6.65 -10.31 -1.88
C THR A 90 -5.99 -11.55 -1.26
N LEU A 91 -4.92 -12.06 -1.88
CA LEU A 91 -4.19 -13.21 -1.34
C LEU A 91 -3.52 -12.87 -0.01
N ALA A 92 -2.90 -11.70 0.11
CA ALA A 92 -2.27 -11.22 1.33
C ALA A 92 -3.29 -11.05 2.46
N ILE A 93 -4.44 -10.41 2.20
CA ILE A 93 -5.54 -10.29 3.16
C ILE A 93 -6.04 -11.67 3.58
N THR A 94 -6.27 -12.56 2.62
CA THR A 94 -6.70 -13.94 2.89
C THR A 94 -5.69 -14.66 3.78
N ALA A 95 -4.40 -14.56 3.48
CA ALA A 95 -3.35 -15.20 4.27
C ALA A 95 -3.33 -14.70 5.72
N LEU A 96 -3.41 -13.39 5.93
CA LEU A 96 -3.45 -12.79 7.27
C LEU A 96 -4.65 -13.29 8.08
N LEU A 97 -5.85 -13.26 7.48
CA LEU A 97 -7.08 -13.73 8.11
C LEU A 97 -7.01 -15.22 8.40
N MET A 98 -6.49 -16.02 7.47
CA MET A 98 -6.43 -17.47 7.61
C MET A 98 -5.36 -17.92 8.62
N LEU A 99 -4.27 -17.19 8.79
CA LEU A 99 -3.29 -17.43 9.85
C LEU A 99 -3.92 -17.21 11.23
N GLN A 100 -4.65 -16.10 11.41
CA GLN A 100 -5.36 -15.80 12.65
C GLN A 100 -6.48 -16.82 12.91
N ASN A 101 -7.26 -17.15 11.88
CA ASN A 101 -8.33 -18.12 11.95
C ASN A 101 -7.82 -19.54 12.31
N TYR A 102 -6.65 -19.95 11.80
CA TYR A 102 -6.03 -21.22 12.18
C TYR A 102 -5.71 -21.28 13.67
N GLN A 103 -5.11 -20.21 14.20
CA GLN A 103 -4.76 -20.13 15.62
C GLN A 103 -6.01 -20.15 16.51
N PHE A 104 -7.07 -19.44 16.10
CA PHE A 104 -8.31 -19.37 16.87
C PHE A 104 -9.13 -20.67 16.84
N ASN A 105 -9.17 -21.35 15.69
CA ASN A 105 -10.00 -22.56 15.48
C ASN A 105 -9.16 -23.85 15.38
N ILE A 106 -8.00 -23.91 16.05
CA ILE A 106 -7.03 -24.98 15.89
C ILE A 106 -7.60 -26.38 16.20
N GLU A 107 -8.52 -26.46 17.16
CA GLU A 107 -9.20 -27.70 17.55
C GLU A 107 -10.14 -28.21 16.44
N ILE A 108 -10.85 -27.30 15.78
CA ILE A 108 -11.74 -27.63 14.64
C ILE A 108 -10.93 -28.18 13.46
N TYR A 109 -9.70 -27.69 13.30
CA TYR A 109 -8.76 -28.15 12.27
C TYR A 109 -7.90 -29.33 12.70
N GLN A 110 -8.10 -29.87 13.91
CA GLN A 110 -7.39 -31.04 14.43
C GLN A 110 -5.87 -30.87 14.42
N HIS A 111 -5.39 -29.64 14.69
CA HIS A 111 -3.97 -29.29 14.66
C HIS A 111 -3.25 -29.58 13.32
N ASN A 112 -4.01 -29.74 12.23
CA ASN A 112 -3.47 -30.04 10.92
C ASN A 112 -3.68 -28.85 9.97
N PRO A 113 -2.62 -28.19 9.48
CA PRO A 113 -2.74 -27.09 8.52
C PRO A 113 -3.18 -27.55 7.13
N LEU A 114 -3.20 -28.85 6.85
CA LEU A 114 -3.72 -29.43 5.61
C LEU A 114 -5.14 -30.00 5.79
N ASN A 115 -5.81 -29.69 6.90
CA ASN A 115 -7.18 -30.11 7.11
C ASN A 115 -8.09 -29.57 5.99
N PHE A 116 -8.95 -30.42 5.44
CA PHE A 116 -9.86 -30.06 4.36
C PHE A 116 -10.73 -28.83 4.70
N LYS A 117 -11.21 -28.72 5.95
CA LYS A 117 -12.00 -27.57 6.40
C LYS A 117 -11.20 -26.28 6.34
N TYR A 118 -9.94 -26.33 6.76
CA TYR A 118 -9.04 -25.18 6.71
C TYR A 118 -8.75 -24.76 5.28
N LEU A 119 -8.38 -25.71 4.41
CA LEU A 119 -8.12 -25.45 2.98
C LEU A 119 -9.38 -24.91 2.26
N SER A 120 -10.56 -25.44 2.57
CA SER A 120 -11.81 -24.90 2.00
C SER A 120 -12.08 -23.46 2.46
N ALA A 121 -11.75 -23.12 3.72
CA ALA A 121 -11.90 -21.78 4.25
C ALA A 121 -10.96 -20.78 3.56
N TRP A 122 -9.76 -21.19 3.13
CA TRP A 122 -8.88 -20.35 2.31
C TRP A 122 -9.56 -19.94 1.00
N VAL A 123 -10.11 -20.91 0.26
CA VAL A 123 -10.75 -20.67 -1.03
C VAL A 123 -11.99 -19.79 -0.86
N ILE A 124 -12.84 -20.10 0.12
CA ILE A 124 -14.07 -19.34 0.40
C ILE A 124 -13.72 -17.90 0.77
N THR A 125 -12.77 -17.69 1.68
CA THR A 125 -12.34 -16.36 2.10
C THR A 125 -11.80 -15.56 0.91
N TYR A 126 -10.94 -16.17 0.09
CA TYR A 126 -10.39 -15.50 -1.09
C TYR A 126 -11.50 -15.03 -2.04
N VAL A 127 -12.44 -15.91 -2.38
CA VAL A 127 -13.55 -15.60 -3.30
C VAL A 127 -14.47 -14.51 -2.73
N ILE A 128 -14.70 -14.49 -1.41
CA ILE A 128 -15.51 -13.47 -0.76
C ILE A 128 -14.82 -12.10 -0.79
N TYR A 129 -13.51 -12.04 -0.49
CA TYR A 129 -12.79 -10.77 -0.40
C TYR A 129 -12.38 -10.20 -1.76
N LEU A 130 -12.26 -11.04 -2.79
CA LEU A 130 -11.86 -10.62 -4.13
C LEU A 130 -12.75 -9.49 -4.70
N PRO A 131 -14.10 -9.60 -4.72
CA PRO A 131 -14.97 -8.51 -5.16
C PRO A 131 -14.77 -7.22 -4.37
N TRP A 132 -14.61 -7.31 -3.04
CA TRP A 132 -14.42 -6.13 -2.20
C TRP A 132 -13.13 -5.39 -2.51
N VAL A 133 -12.04 -6.11 -2.74
CA VAL A 133 -10.75 -5.52 -3.15
C VAL A 133 -10.89 -4.82 -4.50
N PHE A 134 -11.59 -5.42 -5.46
CA PHE A 134 -11.85 -4.80 -6.75
C PHE A 134 -12.72 -3.54 -6.64
N ILE A 135 -13.77 -3.57 -5.82
CA ILE A 135 -14.62 -2.40 -5.55
C ILE A 135 -13.80 -1.27 -4.94
N GLY A 136 -12.98 -1.57 -3.92
CA GLY A 136 -12.08 -0.59 -3.32
C GLY A 136 -11.09 -0.01 -4.34
N ASN A 137 -10.53 -0.87 -5.20
CA ASN A 137 -9.61 -0.44 -6.25
C ASN A 137 -10.25 0.46 -7.30
N LEU A 138 -11.50 0.17 -7.70
CA LEU A 138 -12.27 1.04 -8.60
C LEU A 138 -12.55 2.40 -7.95
N GLY A 139 -12.87 2.42 -6.66
CA GLY A 139 -13.02 3.66 -5.90
C GLY A 139 -11.76 4.51 -5.93
N LEU A 140 -10.62 3.89 -5.64
CA LEU A 140 -9.31 4.55 -5.68
C LEU A 140 -8.96 5.07 -7.07
N LYS A 141 -9.25 4.29 -8.13
CA LYS A 141 -9.03 4.72 -9.51
C LYS A 141 -9.87 5.94 -9.86
N SER A 142 -11.17 5.95 -9.53
CA SER A 142 -12.05 7.10 -9.82
C SER A 142 -11.62 8.36 -9.05
N TYR A 143 -11.18 8.19 -7.80
CA TYR A 143 -10.66 9.28 -6.99
C TYR A 143 -9.39 9.85 -7.60
N GLY A 144 -8.51 8.97 -8.12
CA GLY A 144 -7.30 9.38 -8.80
C GLY A 144 -7.54 10.16 -10.09
N GLU A 145 -8.47 9.69 -10.93
CA GLU A 145 -8.88 10.40 -12.15
C GLU A 145 -9.50 11.77 -11.85
N TRP A 146 -10.33 11.86 -10.81
CA TRP A 146 -10.89 13.13 -10.36
C TRP A 146 -9.81 14.10 -9.86
N ALA A 147 -8.86 13.60 -9.06
CA ALA A 147 -7.76 14.41 -8.56
C ALA A 147 -6.91 14.94 -9.72
N GLN A 148 -6.58 14.10 -10.70
CA GLN A 148 -5.81 14.51 -11.88
C GLN A 148 -6.52 15.60 -12.68
N LYS A 149 -7.81 15.44 -12.97
CA LYS A 149 -8.60 16.47 -13.68
C LYS A 149 -8.59 17.80 -12.95
N LYS A 150 -8.66 17.78 -11.62
CA LYS A 150 -8.58 18.98 -10.81
C LYS A 150 -7.21 19.65 -10.92
N PHE A 151 -6.12 18.88 -10.88
CA PHE A 151 -4.77 19.42 -11.07
C PHE A 151 -4.58 20.04 -12.46
N GLU A 152 -5.08 19.40 -13.52
CA GLU A 152 -5.03 19.94 -14.88
C GLU A 152 -5.79 21.28 -14.97
N GLN A 153 -6.98 21.36 -14.36
CA GLN A 153 -7.76 22.61 -14.28
C GLN A 153 -7.02 23.73 -13.52
N ASP A 154 -6.49 23.42 -12.34
CA ASP A 154 -5.76 24.40 -11.51
C ASP A 154 -4.52 24.95 -12.28
N MET A 155 -3.86 24.12 -13.09
CA MET A 155 -2.72 24.53 -13.93
C MET A 155 -3.13 25.41 -15.11
N ASP A 156 -4.22 25.06 -15.80
CA ASP A 156 -4.74 25.86 -16.91
C ASP A 156 -5.21 27.26 -16.44
N GLU A 157 -5.82 27.34 -15.26
CA GLU A 157 -6.18 28.63 -14.64
C GLU A 157 -4.95 29.50 -14.37
N LEU A 158 -3.88 28.93 -13.79
CA LEU A 158 -2.63 29.63 -13.55
C LEU A 158 -1.95 30.11 -14.84
N GLU A 159 -1.94 29.29 -15.90
CA GLU A 159 -1.38 29.68 -17.21
C GLU A 159 -2.23 30.72 -17.95
N SER A 160 -3.54 30.80 -17.68
CA SER A 160 -4.45 31.77 -18.32
C SER A 160 -4.50 33.14 -17.62
N GLY A 161 -4.05 33.19 -16.37
CA GLY A 161 -3.96 34.42 -15.57
C GLY A 161 -2.66 35.21 -15.73
N GLU A 162 -1.65 34.62 -16.41
CA GLU A 162 -0.44 35.30 -16.91
C GLU A 162 -0.65 35.83 -18.34
#